data_AF-A0A930XNY2-F1
#
_entry.id   AF-A0A930XNY2-F1
#
_cell.length_a   1.000
_cell.length_b   1.000
_cell.length_c   1.000
_cell.angle_alpha   90.00
_cell.angle_beta   90.00
_cell.angle_gamma   90.00
#
_symmetry.space_group_name_H-M   'P 1'
#
loop_
_entity.id
_entity.type
_entity.pdbx_description
1 polymer ?
#
loop_
_entity_poly.entity_id
_entity_poly.type
_entity_poly.pdbx_seq_one_letter_code
_entity_poly.pdbx_strand_id
1 'polypeptide(L)'
;MNVANANHPIQDSFNGNGAAPSNGAAPSAENYPPQIIQSSNPQFQSGKGSGNGVSASGLQGERMRRSQRDVAGAQQALYKFLLEIVKNWDPDDVINEFRHLFIEHVNASSEGIIPALYEIVFSNNEQEFFNTLKRSCYILINNWEISRHHDHIQQLVRLFHDPILERPTLSPTLKRLRGWIHTFAQSSDFQELELFASRYDDKGDWSQRYVSYLLVPQYVNIQNPVEQREAAKTLSRKLKEQFKYELAMYTASADSTAVSHPTRQARSNPTYLGDDALRMIKLIVVRRGKVSYQSLARVFLQQTNDLPYKTFKKSLLNYLVHSVGQPGLVSILRQTLAAHLETLYESYNDKIIDEALRLRTCNRIIEFLTTENREEPSNLFALLLSEGTPLTLVVILLKLILISRYSKTHLETRIADLIQYYSTYPEEDCDWVINFLEIFRITMTIHAENVEYNLVSVLLDVQIDDAKNLSDLDKCRIFSQLRHRTAVGDMAEAEIVEHLLELSADSEIIDSDG
;
A
#
# COMPACT_ATOMS: atom_id res chain seq x y z
N MET A 1 -30.41 -35.00 52.73
CA MET A 1 -31.48 -34.02 53.01
C MET A 1 -31.57 -33.13 51.78
N ASN A 2 -32.66 -33.09 51.01
CA ASN A 2 -34.07 -32.75 51.36
C ASN A 2 -34.16 -31.26 51.73
N VAL A 3 -34.99 -30.39 51.12
CA VAL A 3 -36.14 -30.49 50.17
C VAL A 3 -36.08 -29.25 49.25
N ALA A 4 -36.07 -29.30 47.92
CA ALA A 4 -37.17 -29.36 46.93
C ALA A 4 -38.26 -28.25 46.96
N ASN A 5 -38.40 -27.52 45.84
CA ASN A 5 -39.59 -26.85 45.25
C ASN A 5 -39.06 -25.88 44.16
N ALA A 6 -39.49 -25.82 42.89
CA ALA A 6 -40.72 -26.19 42.18
C ALA A 6 -41.88 -25.18 42.31
N ASN A 7 -42.17 -24.44 41.22
CA ASN A 7 -43.50 -24.30 40.62
C ASN A 7 -43.49 -23.55 39.27
N HIS A 8 -44.14 -24.13 38.26
CA HIS A 8 -44.68 -23.46 37.06
C HIS A 8 -46.20 -23.33 37.23
N PRO A 9 -46.87 -22.35 36.59
CA PRO A 9 -47.67 -22.61 35.37
C PRO A 9 -47.12 -21.87 34.11
N ILE A 10 -47.47 -22.09 32.82
CA ILE A 10 -48.67 -22.62 32.10
C ILE A 10 -49.83 -21.59 32.09
N GLN A 11 -50.45 -21.09 31.01
CA GLN A 11 -50.43 -21.23 29.52
C GLN A 11 -50.87 -19.83 28.94
N ASP A 12 -51.07 -19.43 27.67
CA ASP A 12 -51.10 -19.95 26.28
C ASP A 12 -51.00 -18.69 25.31
N SER A 13 -51.31 -18.56 24.00
CA SER A 13 -51.78 -19.43 22.89
C SER A 13 -51.55 -18.81 21.47
N PHE A 14 -51.40 -19.68 20.46
CA PHE A 14 -51.94 -19.67 19.07
C PHE A 14 -51.75 -18.53 18.01
N ASN A 15 -51.09 -18.95 16.91
CA ASN A 15 -51.48 -18.87 15.47
C ASN A 15 -51.45 -17.59 14.59
N GLY A 16 -51.07 -17.80 13.30
CA GLY A 16 -51.47 -16.98 12.12
C GLY A 16 -50.30 -16.54 11.20
N ASN A 17 -49.61 -17.35 10.41
CA ASN A 17 -49.99 -18.25 9.28
C ASN A 17 -50.10 -17.56 7.88
N GLY A 18 -49.28 -17.99 6.91
CA GLY A 18 -49.43 -17.73 5.46
C GLY A 18 -48.78 -16.45 4.88
N ALA A 19 -48.41 -16.38 3.59
CA ALA A 19 -48.26 -17.43 2.58
C ALA A 19 -47.38 -16.93 1.40
N ALA A 20 -46.79 -17.85 0.63
CA ALA A 20 -46.17 -17.58 -0.66
C ALA A 20 -47.10 -17.99 -1.83
N PRO A 21 -46.87 -17.47 -3.04
CA PRO A 21 -47.17 -18.20 -4.27
C PRO A 21 -45.92 -18.39 -5.14
N SER A 22 -46.00 -19.38 -6.05
CA SER A 22 -44.95 -19.74 -7.02
C SER A 22 -45.45 -19.64 -8.46
N ASN A 23 -44.56 -19.96 -9.42
CA ASN A 23 -44.81 -20.11 -10.87
C ASN A 23 -44.88 -18.76 -11.65
N GLY A 24 -44.35 -18.66 -12.87
CA GLY A 24 -43.56 -19.63 -13.63
C GLY A 24 -43.39 -19.24 -15.11
N ALA A 25 -42.95 -20.21 -15.91
CA ALA A 25 -42.83 -20.21 -17.39
C ALA A 25 -41.71 -19.37 -18.06
N ALA A 26 -40.91 -20.05 -18.89
CA ALA A 26 -40.25 -19.50 -20.07
C ALA A 26 -41.07 -19.88 -21.34
N PRO A 27 -40.78 -19.32 -22.52
CA PRO A 27 -40.25 -20.19 -23.58
C PRO A 27 -39.19 -19.54 -24.49
N SER A 28 -38.70 -20.32 -25.45
CA SER A 28 -37.53 -20.06 -26.31
C SER A 28 -37.81 -19.30 -27.62
N ALA A 29 -36.80 -18.57 -28.11
CA ALA A 29 -36.43 -18.36 -29.52
C ALA A 29 -34.97 -17.86 -29.52
N GLU A 30 -33.97 -18.45 -30.17
CA GLU A 30 -33.78 -18.70 -31.61
C GLU A 30 -33.88 -17.45 -32.50
N ASN A 31 -32.73 -16.90 -32.90
CA ASN A 31 -32.45 -16.53 -34.30
C ASN A 31 -30.94 -16.31 -34.55
N TYR A 32 -30.51 -16.51 -35.79
CA TYR A 32 -29.09 -16.43 -36.23
C TYR A 32 -28.66 -15.01 -36.62
N PRO A 33 -27.35 -14.69 -36.65
CA PRO A 33 -26.83 -13.37 -36.99
C PRO A 33 -26.81 -13.10 -38.52
N PRO A 34 -26.89 -11.83 -38.95
CA PRO A 34 -26.63 -11.45 -40.34
C PRO A 34 -25.13 -11.57 -40.67
N GLN A 35 -24.83 -12.11 -41.84
CA GLN A 35 -23.47 -12.27 -42.36
C GLN A 35 -23.18 -11.25 -43.48
N ILE A 36 -21.89 -11.04 -43.79
CA ILE A 36 -21.36 -10.46 -45.04
C ILE A 36 -21.68 -8.96 -45.29
N ILE A 37 -20.62 -8.14 -45.28
CA ILE A 37 -20.24 -7.40 -46.49
C ILE A 37 -18.75 -7.68 -46.76
N GLN A 38 -18.43 -8.11 -47.97
CA GLN A 38 -17.06 -8.15 -48.48
C GLN A 38 -16.79 -6.91 -49.34
N SER A 39 -15.62 -6.32 -49.19
CA SER A 39 -15.01 -5.43 -50.17
C SER A 39 -13.51 -5.36 -49.95
N SER A 40 -12.62 -5.17 -50.94
CA SER A 40 -12.68 -5.41 -52.39
C SER A 40 -11.24 -5.21 -52.88
N ASN A 41 -10.65 -6.18 -53.57
CA ASN A 41 -9.35 -5.97 -54.22
C ASN A 41 -9.49 -4.98 -55.40
N PRO A 42 -8.43 -4.21 -55.69
CA PRO A 42 -8.01 -3.97 -57.07
C PRO A 42 -6.63 -4.59 -57.34
N GLN A 43 -6.43 -5.08 -58.56
CA GLN A 43 -5.18 -5.71 -59.00
C GLN A 43 -4.14 -4.70 -59.52
N PHE A 44 -2.87 -5.09 -59.41
CA PHE A 44 -1.76 -4.85 -60.34
C PHE A 44 -1.69 -3.52 -61.13
N GLN A 45 -0.58 -2.82 -60.95
CA GLN A 45 0.25 -2.43 -62.10
C GLN A 45 1.69 -2.89 -61.88
N SER A 46 2.40 -3.20 -62.97
CA SER A 46 3.78 -3.69 -62.95
C SER A 46 4.75 -2.65 -63.49
N GLY A 47 5.69 -2.20 -62.66
CA GLY A 47 6.81 -1.34 -63.07
C GLY A 47 8.15 -2.05 -62.88
N LYS A 48 8.93 -2.19 -63.96
CA LYS A 48 10.35 -2.58 -63.89
C LYS A 48 11.21 -1.33 -63.93
N GLY A 49 12.19 -1.19 -63.03
CA GLY A 49 13.22 -0.16 -63.16
C GLY A 49 14.11 0.07 -61.93
N SER A 50 15.41 -0.22 -62.09
CA SER A 50 16.56 0.35 -61.37
C SER A 50 16.52 0.58 -59.84
N GLY A 51 17.38 -0.16 -59.13
CA GLY A 51 18.52 0.50 -58.49
C GLY A 51 18.34 1.19 -57.14
N ASN A 52 17.70 0.55 -56.16
CA ASN A 52 17.80 1.00 -54.76
C ASN A 52 19.10 0.51 -54.09
N GLY A 53 20.04 1.42 -53.84
CA GLY A 53 21.09 1.20 -52.86
C GLY A 53 20.48 1.25 -51.46
N VAL A 54 20.34 0.11 -50.79
CA VAL A 54 19.66 0.02 -49.50
C VAL A 54 20.56 0.59 -48.39
N SER A 55 20.21 1.77 -47.87
CA SER A 55 20.90 2.38 -46.73
C SER A 55 20.87 1.46 -45.51
N ALA A 56 22.05 1.10 -44.99
CA ALA A 56 22.20 0.13 -43.91
C ALA A 56 21.42 0.49 -42.62
N SER A 57 21.22 1.79 -42.37
CA SER A 57 20.40 2.32 -41.27
C SER A 57 18.94 1.86 -41.32
N GLY A 58 18.35 1.74 -42.51
CA GLY A 58 16.96 1.27 -42.67
C GLY A 58 16.82 -0.21 -42.30
N LEU A 59 17.76 -1.05 -42.74
CA LEU A 59 17.78 -2.48 -42.42
C LEU A 59 18.04 -2.73 -40.93
N GLN A 60 18.88 -1.91 -40.28
CA GLN A 60 19.09 -1.97 -38.84
C GLN A 60 17.81 -1.61 -38.06
N GLY A 61 17.13 -0.52 -38.45
CA GLY A 61 15.86 -0.11 -37.86
C GLY A 61 14.75 -1.16 -38.01
N GLU A 62 14.62 -1.79 -39.18
CA GLU A 62 13.69 -2.91 -39.36
C GLU A 62 14.06 -4.15 -38.55
N ARG A 63 15.35 -4.54 -38.52
CA ARG A 63 15.79 -5.74 -37.81
C ARG A 63 15.62 -5.61 -36.29
N MET A 64 15.91 -4.43 -35.74
CA MET A 64 15.65 -4.11 -34.34
C MET A 64 14.15 -4.14 -34.02
N ARG A 65 13.30 -3.55 -34.89
CA ARG A 65 11.84 -3.59 -34.76
C ARG A 65 11.20 -4.96 -34.97
N ARG A 66 11.88 -5.92 -35.59
CA ARG A 66 11.45 -7.33 -35.63
C ARG A 66 11.82 -8.03 -34.32
N SER A 67 13.11 -8.02 -33.95
CA SER A 67 13.59 -8.64 -32.70
C SER A 67 12.84 -8.15 -31.45
N GLN A 68 12.47 -6.87 -31.37
CA GLN A 68 11.61 -6.36 -30.28
C GLN A 68 10.20 -6.97 -30.25
N ARG A 69 9.59 -7.29 -31.40
CA ARG A 69 8.29 -8.00 -31.47
C ARG A 69 8.46 -9.48 -31.14
N ASP A 70 9.56 -10.07 -31.58
CA ASP A 70 9.87 -11.48 -31.38
C ASP A 70 10.09 -11.76 -29.87
N VAL A 71 10.85 -10.89 -29.18
CA VAL A 71 11.01 -10.87 -27.72
C VAL A 71 9.68 -10.63 -26.98
N ALA A 72 8.87 -9.64 -27.40
CA ALA A 72 7.58 -9.38 -26.76
C ALA A 72 6.59 -10.56 -26.90
N GLY A 73 6.61 -11.24 -28.06
CA GLY A 73 5.84 -12.48 -28.27
C GLY A 73 6.32 -13.62 -27.38
N ALA A 74 7.63 -13.78 -27.23
CA ALA A 74 8.23 -14.77 -26.35
C ALA A 74 7.91 -14.52 -24.87
N GLN A 75 8.01 -13.26 -24.41
CA GLN A 75 7.59 -12.83 -23.08
C GLN A 75 6.11 -13.18 -22.83
N GLN A 76 5.22 -12.84 -23.76
CA GLN A 76 3.79 -13.12 -23.62
C GLN A 76 3.45 -14.62 -23.59
N ALA A 77 4.21 -15.46 -24.32
CA ALA A 77 4.11 -16.91 -24.22
C ALA A 77 4.54 -17.42 -22.84
N LEU A 78 5.66 -16.93 -22.31
CA LEU A 78 6.21 -17.31 -21.00
C LEU A 78 5.28 -16.90 -19.85
N TYR A 79 4.76 -15.67 -19.85
CA TYR A 79 3.77 -15.22 -18.85
C TYR A 79 2.48 -16.06 -18.90
N LYS A 80 2.01 -16.42 -20.10
CA LYS A 80 0.82 -17.28 -20.25
C LYS A 80 1.10 -18.68 -19.67
N PHE A 81 2.25 -19.27 -19.97
CA PHE A 81 2.65 -20.58 -19.45
C PHE A 81 2.73 -20.58 -17.91
N LEU A 82 3.40 -19.59 -17.30
CA LEU A 82 3.48 -19.46 -15.85
C LEU A 82 2.10 -19.30 -15.20
N LEU A 83 1.22 -18.51 -15.81
CA LEU A 83 -0.18 -18.32 -15.37
C LEU A 83 -1.03 -19.59 -15.52
N GLU A 84 -0.65 -20.52 -16.40
CA GLU A 84 -1.32 -21.81 -16.62
C GLU A 84 -0.86 -22.85 -15.60
N ILE A 85 0.46 -23.06 -15.42
CA ILE A 85 0.97 -24.04 -14.46
C ILE A 85 0.59 -23.68 -13.02
N VAL A 86 0.67 -22.41 -12.63
CA VAL A 86 0.34 -21.97 -11.25
C VAL A 86 -1.15 -22.08 -10.89
N LYS A 87 -2.01 -22.42 -11.85
CA LYS A 87 -3.44 -22.72 -11.63
C LYS A 87 -3.76 -24.22 -11.64
N ASN A 88 -2.88 -25.04 -12.22
CA ASN A 88 -3.19 -26.41 -12.64
C ASN A 88 -2.24 -27.47 -12.05
N TRP A 89 -1.05 -27.08 -11.62
CA TRP A 89 0.01 -27.96 -11.09
C TRP A 89 0.17 -27.76 -9.58
N ASP A 90 0.91 -28.65 -8.92
CA ASP A 90 1.27 -28.47 -7.52
C ASP A 90 2.28 -27.30 -7.35
N PRO A 91 2.19 -26.48 -6.29
CA PRO A 91 3.15 -25.42 -6.03
C PRO A 91 4.62 -25.87 -5.99
N ASP A 92 4.94 -27.09 -5.53
CA ASP A 92 6.31 -27.62 -5.54
C ASP A 92 6.79 -27.90 -6.98
N ASP A 93 5.93 -28.46 -7.85
CA ASP A 93 6.23 -28.67 -9.27
C ASP A 93 6.45 -27.34 -10.01
N VAL A 94 5.67 -26.30 -9.67
CA VAL A 94 5.80 -24.96 -10.25
C VAL A 94 7.11 -24.29 -9.84
N ILE A 95 7.58 -24.47 -8.60
CA ILE A 95 8.91 -24.01 -8.16
C ILE A 95 10.02 -24.75 -8.90
N ASN A 96 9.90 -26.08 -9.05
CA ASN A 96 10.89 -26.87 -9.76
C ASN A 96 10.98 -26.46 -11.24
N GLU A 97 9.84 -26.25 -11.91
CA GLU A 97 9.83 -25.78 -13.30
C GLU A 97 10.42 -24.35 -13.43
N PHE A 98 10.11 -23.43 -12.50
CA PHE A 98 10.73 -22.10 -12.46
C PHE A 98 12.26 -22.20 -12.26
N ARG A 99 12.73 -23.06 -11.35
CA ARG A 99 14.15 -23.37 -11.12
C ARG A 99 14.83 -23.89 -12.39
N HIS A 100 14.24 -24.87 -13.07
CA HIS A 100 14.80 -25.40 -14.33
C HIS A 100 14.88 -24.33 -15.42
N LEU A 101 13.83 -23.51 -15.57
CA LEU A 101 13.78 -22.42 -16.56
C LEU A 101 14.77 -21.30 -16.27
N PHE A 102 14.75 -20.71 -15.07
CA PHE A 102 15.42 -19.43 -14.79
C PHE A 102 16.74 -19.53 -14.00
N ILE A 103 17.06 -20.66 -13.37
CA ILE A 103 18.22 -20.78 -12.46
C ILE A 103 19.23 -21.81 -12.97
N GLU A 104 18.74 -23.00 -13.35
CA GLU A 104 19.60 -24.12 -13.76
C GLU A 104 19.80 -24.18 -15.27
N HIS A 105 18.80 -23.74 -16.04
CA HIS A 105 18.74 -23.81 -17.51
C HIS A 105 18.96 -25.22 -18.07
N VAL A 106 18.42 -26.20 -17.35
CA VAL A 106 18.31 -27.61 -17.73
C VAL A 106 17.00 -27.80 -18.52
N ASN A 107 16.83 -28.93 -19.21
CA ASN A 107 15.56 -29.28 -19.86
C ASN A 107 14.40 -29.26 -18.85
N ALA A 108 13.63 -28.18 -18.86
CA ALA A 108 12.37 -28.07 -18.14
C ALA A 108 11.34 -29.06 -18.74
N SER A 109 10.32 -29.40 -17.95
CA SER A 109 9.25 -30.34 -18.33
C SER A 109 8.48 -29.87 -19.58
N SER A 110 8.46 -28.55 -19.78
CA SER A 110 7.81 -27.83 -20.88
C SER A 110 8.78 -27.51 -22.04
N GLU A 111 9.21 -28.53 -22.81
CA GLU A 111 10.07 -28.35 -23.99
C GLU A 111 9.59 -27.22 -24.95
N GLY A 112 8.28 -26.99 -25.04
CA GLY A 112 7.67 -25.94 -25.86
C GLY A 112 7.92 -24.49 -25.43
N ILE A 113 8.32 -24.21 -24.18
CA ILE A 113 8.59 -22.83 -23.72
C ILE A 113 10.08 -22.44 -23.76
N ILE A 114 10.97 -23.44 -23.80
CA ILE A 114 12.42 -23.26 -23.90
C ILE A 114 12.82 -22.35 -25.10
N PRO A 115 12.22 -22.45 -26.31
CA PRO A 115 12.52 -21.53 -27.41
C PRO A 115 12.17 -20.07 -27.12
N ALA A 116 11.09 -19.80 -26.37
CA ALA A 116 10.70 -18.44 -26.01
C ALA A 116 11.68 -17.83 -24.99
N LEU A 117 12.07 -18.60 -23.97
CA LEU A 117 13.12 -18.19 -23.04
C LEU A 117 14.45 -17.91 -23.76
N TYR A 118 14.81 -18.74 -24.74
CA TYR A 118 16.01 -18.51 -25.54
C TYR A 118 15.93 -17.24 -26.40
N GLU A 119 14.81 -16.90 -27.01
CA GLU A 119 14.67 -15.64 -27.77
C GLU A 119 14.93 -14.42 -26.87
N ILE A 120 14.38 -14.43 -25.65
CA ILE A 120 14.59 -13.39 -24.64
C ILE A 120 16.07 -13.31 -24.24
N VAL A 121 16.72 -14.44 -23.94
CA VAL A 121 18.14 -14.50 -23.52
C VAL A 121 19.10 -14.14 -24.68
N PHE A 122 18.79 -14.52 -25.92
CA PHE A 122 19.62 -14.23 -27.10
C PHE A 122 19.45 -12.81 -27.65
N SER A 123 18.37 -12.09 -27.28
CA SER A 123 18.24 -10.64 -27.51
C SER A 123 19.43 -9.82 -26.95
N ASN A 124 20.15 -10.37 -25.98
CA ASN A 124 21.27 -9.72 -25.27
C ASN A 124 20.87 -8.40 -24.58
N ASN A 125 19.62 -8.29 -24.12
CA ASN A 125 19.14 -7.15 -23.34
C ASN A 125 18.89 -7.57 -21.88
N GLU A 126 19.75 -7.08 -20.98
CA GLU A 126 19.73 -7.37 -19.55
C GLU A 126 18.48 -6.81 -18.86
N GLN A 127 18.06 -5.58 -19.18
CA GLN A 127 16.87 -4.97 -18.60
C GLN A 127 15.59 -5.71 -19.02
N GLU A 128 15.50 -6.17 -20.27
CA GLU A 128 14.35 -6.99 -20.70
C GLU A 128 14.34 -8.36 -20.00
N PHE A 129 15.50 -8.95 -19.73
CA PHE A 129 15.59 -10.16 -18.91
C PHE A 129 15.14 -9.89 -17.47
N PHE A 130 15.57 -8.77 -16.84
CA PHE A 130 15.12 -8.39 -15.50
C PHE A 130 13.61 -8.13 -15.45
N ASN A 131 13.07 -7.35 -16.40
CA ASN A 131 11.63 -7.10 -16.54
C ASN A 131 10.84 -8.42 -16.66
N THR A 132 11.36 -9.36 -17.47
CA THR A 132 10.78 -10.69 -17.64
C THR A 132 10.79 -11.49 -16.33
N LEU A 133 11.93 -11.51 -15.64
CA LEU A 133 12.15 -12.25 -14.40
C LEU A 133 11.29 -11.69 -13.25
N LYS A 134 11.31 -10.37 -13.05
CA LYS A 134 10.47 -9.64 -12.08
C LYS A 134 8.99 -9.96 -12.29
N ARG A 135 8.47 -9.79 -13.51
CA ARG A 135 7.05 -10.08 -13.82
C ARG A 135 6.72 -11.57 -13.67
N SER A 136 7.63 -12.47 -14.03
CA SER A 136 7.46 -13.91 -13.83
C SER A 136 7.29 -14.28 -12.35
N CYS A 137 8.08 -13.69 -11.45
CA CYS A 137 7.89 -13.88 -10.01
C CYS A 137 6.54 -13.35 -9.51
N TYR A 138 6.11 -12.15 -9.93
CA TYR A 138 4.83 -11.58 -9.49
C TYR A 138 3.60 -12.33 -10.03
N ILE A 139 3.67 -13.02 -11.17
CA ILE A 139 2.62 -13.93 -11.64
C ILE A 139 2.41 -15.08 -10.65
N LEU A 140 3.51 -15.67 -10.13
CA LEU A 140 3.44 -16.75 -9.15
C LEU A 140 2.97 -16.26 -7.78
N ILE A 141 3.56 -15.18 -7.28
CA ILE A 141 3.26 -14.59 -5.96
C ILE A 141 1.77 -14.21 -5.84
N ASN A 142 1.16 -13.62 -6.86
CA ASN A 142 -0.27 -13.27 -6.81
C ASN A 142 -1.17 -14.49 -6.63
N ASN A 143 -0.90 -15.58 -7.34
CA ASN A 143 -1.69 -16.80 -7.19
C ASN A 143 -1.46 -17.43 -5.81
N TRP A 144 -0.21 -17.55 -5.38
CA TRP A 144 0.12 -18.14 -4.09
C TRP A 144 -0.35 -17.33 -2.88
N GLU A 145 -0.45 -16.00 -2.97
CA GLU A 145 -1.09 -15.16 -1.94
C GLU A 145 -2.60 -15.43 -1.80
N ILE A 146 -3.30 -15.66 -2.92
CA ILE A 146 -4.73 -16.02 -2.94
C ILE A 146 -4.90 -17.43 -2.39
N SER A 147 -4.10 -18.38 -2.86
CA SER A 147 -4.13 -19.81 -2.49
C SER A 147 -3.53 -20.09 -1.10
N ARG A 148 -2.87 -19.11 -0.48
CA ARG A 148 -2.16 -19.17 0.82
C ARG A 148 -0.92 -20.07 0.86
N HIS A 149 -0.30 -20.32 -0.29
CA HIS A 149 0.95 -21.08 -0.44
C HIS A 149 2.16 -20.18 -0.13
N HIS A 150 2.25 -19.74 1.13
CA HIS A 150 3.20 -18.70 1.52
C HIS A 150 4.65 -19.19 1.66
N ASP A 151 4.86 -20.45 2.01
CA ASP A 151 6.20 -21.05 2.07
C ASP A 151 6.82 -21.14 0.67
N HIS A 152 6.00 -21.33 -0.37
CA HIS A 152 6.40 -21.30 -1.78
C HIS A 152 6.91 -19.92 -2.23
N ILE A 153 6.38 -18.84 -1.66
CA ILE A 153 6.91 -17.48 -1.88
C ILE A 153 8.32 -17.35 -1.29
N GLN A 154 8.56 -17.85 -0.07
CA GLN A 154 9.91 -17.88 0.52
C GLN A 154 10.87 -18.74 -0.30
N GLN A 155 10.43 -19.93 -0.75
CA GLN A 155 11.23 -20.84 -1.56
C GLN A 155 11.64 -20.19 -2.90
N LEU A 156 10.71 -19.52 -3.59
CA LEU A 156 10.98 -18.75 -4.82
C LEU A 156 12.05 -17.68 -4.61
N VAL A 157 11.95 -16.87 -3.56
CA VAL A 157 12.94 -15.84 -3.22
C VAL A 157 14.32 -16.46 -2.88
N ARG A 158 14.34 -17.61 -2.19
CA ARG A 158 15.58 -18.35 -1.89
C ARG A 158 16.29 -18.91 -3.13
N LEU A 159 15.62 -19.11 -4.27
CA LEU A 159 16.25 -19.58 -5.52
C LEU A 159 17.35 -18.64 -6.04
N PHE A 160 17.21 -17.34 -5.82
CA PHE A 160 18.16 -16.31 -6.26
C PHE A 160 19.49 -16.34 -5.48
N HIS A 161 19.50 -17.06 -4.35
CA HIS A 161 20.65 -17.30 -3.49
C HIS A 161 21.20 -18.73 -3.62
N ASP A 162 20.77 -19.51 -4.62
CA ASP A 162 21.20 -20.91 -4.78
C ASP A 162 22.69 -21.00 -5.22
N PRO A 163 23.56 -21.74 -4.50
CA PRO A 163 24.96 -21.94 -4.86
C PRO A 163 25.22 -22.53 -6.25
N ILE A 164 24.20 -23.02 -6.97
CA ILE A 164 24.32 -23.40 -8.38
C ILE A 164 24.68 -22.22 -9.30
N LEU A 165 24.31 -21.00 -8.92
CA LEU A 165 24.62 -19.76 -9.64
C LEU A 165 26.12 -19.42 -9.61
N GLU A 166 26.82 -19.75 -8.52
CA GLU A 166 28.27 -19.51 -8.37
C GLU A 166 29.13 -20.56 -9.10
N ARG A 167 28.56 -21.71 -9.50
CA ARG A 167 29.35 -22.81 -10.06
C ARG A 167 30.03 -22.41 -11.37
N PRO A 168 31.32 -22.74 -11.57
CA PRO A 168 32.03 -22.44 -12.81
C PRO A 168 31.38 -23.17 -13.99
N THR A 169 31.35 -22.50 -15.14
CA THR A 169 30.83 -23.06 -16.40
C THR A 169 31.69 -22.64 -17.58
N LEU A 170 31.80 -23.53 -18.58
CA LEU A 170 32.47 -23.28 -19.85
C LEU A 170 31.54 -22.61 -20.89
N SER A 171 30.23 -22.54 -20.62
CA SER A 171 29.26 -21.90 -21.52
C SER A 171 29.24 -20.37 -21.32
N PRO A 172 29.60 -19.55 -22.32
CA PRO A 172 29.59 -18.09 -22.18
C PRO A 172 28.18 -17.53 -21.92
N THR A 173 27.15 -18.11 -22.55
CA THR A 173 25.75 -17.71 -22.35
C THR A 173 25.31 -17.98 -20.91
N LEU A 174 25.62 -19.16 -20.37
CA LEU A 174 25.26 -19.50 -18.98
C LEU A 174 26.05 -18.65 -17.97
N LYS A 175 27.30 -18.32 -18.26
CA LYS A 175 28.09 -17.38 -17.43
C LYS A 175 27.48 -15.98 -17.43
N ARG A 176 27.05 -15.45 -18.58
CA ARG A 176 26.35 -14.16 -18.66
C ARG A 176 25.04 -14.19 -17.88
N LEU A 177 24.25 -15.23 -18.07
CA LEU A 177 22.92 -15.37 -17.47
C LEU A 177 22.97 -15.49 -15.94
N ARG A 178 23.96 -16.22 -15.39
CA ARG A 178 24.24 -16.24 -13.95
C ARG A 178 24.70 -14.89 -13.42
N GLY A 179 25.51 -14.15 -14.19
CA GLY A 179 25.86 -12.77 -13.89
C GLY A 179 24.64 -11.87 -13.79
N TRP A 180 23.73 -11.93 -14.77
CA TRP A 180 22.46 -11.20 -14.76
C TRP A 180 21.59 -11.56 -13.55
N ILE A 181 21.45 -12.84 -13.20
CA ILE A 181 20.67 -13.25 -12.01
C ILE A 181 21.30 -12.71 -10.71
N HIS A 182 22.64 -12.70 -10.62
CA HIS A 182 23.36 -12.13 -9.46
C HIS A 182 23.20 -10.61 -9.37
N THR A 183 23.29 -9.89 -10.49
CA THR A 183 23.03 -8.43 -10.55
C THR A 183 21.56 -8.10 -10.24
N PHE A 184 20.61 -8.92 -10.69
CA PHE A 184 19.20 -8.80 -10.31
C PHE A 184 19.00 -9.01 -8.80
N ALA A 185 19.61 -10.04 -8.20
CA ALA A 185 19.56 -10.29 -6.76
C ALA A 185 20.18 -9.17 -5.91
N GLN A 186 21.02 -8.30 -6.49
CA GLN A 186 21.60 -7.12 -5.85
C GLN A 186 20.82 -5.82 -6.14
N SER A 187 19.71 -5.89 -6.89
CA SER A 187 18.93 -4.73 -7.32
C SER A 187 17.77 -4.39 -6.38
N SER A 188 17.30 -3.15 -6.44
CA SER A 188 16.07 -2.72 -5.76
C SER A 188 14.83 -3.51 -6.20
N ASP A 189 14.78 -3.96 -7.46
CA ASP A 189 13.70 -4.80 -7.99
C ASP A 189 13.58 -6.16 -7.26
N PHE A 190 14.69 -6.67 -6.72
CA PHE A 190 14.70 -7.89 -5.91
C PHE A 190 14.42 -7.60 -4.44
N GLN A 191 14.92 -6.50 -3.87
CA GLN A 191 14.54 -6.04 -2.53
C GLN A 191 13.02 -5.81 -2.43
N GLU A 192 12.38 -5.28 -3.48
CA GLU A 192 10.92 -5.18 -3.61
C GLU A 192 10.22 -6.56 -3.56
N LEU A 193 10.89 -7.63 -4.00
CA LEU A 193 10.39 -9.00 -4.00
C LEU A 193 10.56 -9.68 -2.62
N GLU A 194 11.68 -9.43 -1.93
CA GLU A 194 11.96 -9.98 -0.60
C GLU A 194 10.93 -9.57 0.45
N LEU A 195 10.31 -8.38 0.31
CA LEU A 195 9.20 -7.91 1.16
C LEU A 195 7.97 -8.83 1.17
N PHE A 196 7.84 -9.76 0.21
CA PHE A 196 6.77 -10.76 0.20
C PHE A 196 7.13 -12.02 1.00
N ALA A 197 8.41 -12.32 1.15
CA ALA A 197 8.93 -13.47 1.90
C ALA A 197 9.32 -13.12 3.36
N SER A 198 9.81 -11.90 3.60
CA SER A 198 10.40 -11.48 4.88
C SER A 198 9.45 -11.58 6.09
N ARG A 199 8.14 -11.45 5.87
CA ARG A 199 7.08 -11.58 6.90
C ARG A 199 6.99 -12.94 7.62
N TYR A 200 7.91 -13.86 7.32
CA TYR A 200 8.01 -15.22 7.88
C TYR A 200 9.38 -15.51 8.50
N ASP A 201 10.33 -14.57 8.51
CA ASP A 201 11.61 -14.76 9.19
C ASP A 201 11.53 -14.24 10.63
N ASP A 202 11.58 -15.16 11.61
CA ASP A 202 11.61 -14.84 13.04
C ASP A 202 12.87 -14.03 13.45
N LYS A 203 13.83 -13.83 12.54
CA LYS A 203 15.05 -13.03 12.73
C LYS A 203 15.03 -11.71 11.95
N GLY A 204 13.84 -11.22 11.60
CA GLY A 204 13.65 -10.03 10.79
C GLY A 204 14.26 -8.75 11.36
N ASP A 205 14.74 -7.89 10.46
CA ASP A 205 15.09 -6.50 10.77
C ASP A 205 13.85 -5.71 11.28
N TRP A 206 14.09 -4.68 12.08
CA TRP A 206 13.04 -3.87 12.72
C TRP A 206 12.09 -3.23 11.70
N SER A 207 12.58 -2.90 10.49
CA SER A 207 11.79 -2.35 9.39
C SER A 207 10.69 -3.31 8.90
N GLN A 208 10.85 -4.63 9.11
CA GLN A 208 9.91 -5.64 8.62
C GLN A 208 8.53 -5.52 9.27
N ARG A 209 8.46 -4.99 10.51
CA ARG A 209 7.21 -4.63 11.20
C ARG A 209 6.39 -3.58 10.43
N TYR A 210 7.01 -2.89 9.47
CA TYR A 210 6.47 -1.80 8.67
C TYR A 210 6.33 -2.11 7.17
N VAL A 211 6.50 -3.38 6.74
CA VAL A 211 6.33 -3.84 5.33
C VAL A 211 5.06 -3.31 4.65
N SER A 212 3.96 -3.14 5.42
CA SER A 212 2.72 -2.59 4.87
C SER A 212 2.83 -1.15 4.30
N TYR A 213 3.87 -0.41 4.66
CA TYR A 213 4.24 0.90 4.09
C TYR A 213 5.31 0.76 3.00
N LEU A 214 6.33 -0.11 3.19
CA LEU A 214 7.36 -0.39 2.18
C LEU A 214 6.78 -0.94 0.85
N LEU A 215 5.61 -1.57 0.89
CA LEU A 215 4.85 -2.00 -0.29
C LEU A 215 4.13 -0.86 -1.04
N VAL A 216 4.09 0.36 -0.50
CA VAL A 216 3.31 1.49 -1.08
C VAL A 216 3.96 2.07 -2.35
N PRO A 217 5.27 2.38 -2.39
CA PRO A 217 5.94 2.78 -3.62
C PRO A 217 5.68 1.80 -4.79
N GLN A 218 5.68 0.49 -4.51
CA GLN A 218 5.52 -0.55 -5.52
C GLN A 218 4.20 -0.47 -6.31
N TYR A 219 3.08 -0.16 -5.63
CA TYR A 219 1.76 -0.09 -6.29
C TYR A 219 1.39 1.30 -6.81
N VAL A 220 2.02 2.34 -6.26
CA VAL A 220 1.87 3.73 -6.72
C VAL A 220 2.65 3.97 -8.01
N ASN A 221 3.82 3.35 -8.18
CA ASN A 221 4.60 3.44 -9.40
C ASN A 221 3.86 2.80 -10.59
N ILE A 222 3.43 3.62 -11.55
CA ILE A 222 2.72 3.18 -12.76
C ILE A 222 3.63 2.37 -13.70
N GLN A 223 4.96 2.56 -13.61
CA GLN A 223 5.94 1.81 -14.43
C GLN A 223 6.14 0.37 -13.95
N ASN A 224 5.75 0.03 -12.71
CA ASN A 224 5.80 -1.35 -12.23
C ASN A 224 4.71 -2.21 -12.90
N PRO A 225 4.98 -3.50 -13.22
CA PRO A 225 3.98 -4.39 -13.82
C PRO A 225 2.67 -4.43 -13.02
N VAL A 226 1.53 -4.59 -13.73
CA VAL A 226 0.21 -4.66 -13.10
C VAL A 226 0.17 -5.76 -12.03
N GLU A 227 0.81 -6.89 -12.29
CA GLU A 227 0.92 -7.99 -11.31
C GLU A 227 1.66 -7.55 -10.04
N GLN A 228 2.73 -6.75 -10.14
CA GLN A 228 3.41 -6.20 -8.97
C GLN A 228 2.51 -5.21 -8.22
N ARG A 229 1.87 -4.27 -8.94
CA ARG A 229 0.99 -3.26 -8.35
C ARG A 229 -0.18 -3.92 -7.60
N GLU A 230 -0.78 -4.97 -8.15
CA GLU A 230 -1.86 -5.74 -7.51
C GLU A 230 -1.39 -6.52 -6.28
N ALA A 231 -0.23 -7.20 -6.37
CA ALA A 231 0.36 -7.95 -5.27
C ALA A 231 0.64 -7.05 -4.06
N ALA A 232 1.36 -5.95 -4.29
CA ALA A 232 1.77 -5.02 -3.24
C ALA A 232 0.56 -4.27 -2.63
N LYS A 233 -0.40 -3.81 -3.45
CA LYS A 233 -1.65 -3.18 -2.97
C LYS A 233 -2.49 -4.12 -2.12
N THR A 234 -2.52 -5.41 -2.47
CA THR A 234 -3.28 -6.43 -1.75
C THR A 234 -2.60 -6.84 -0.45
N LEU A 235 -1.28 -7.08 -0.45
CA LEU A 235 -0.54 -7.42 0.75
C LEU A 235 -0.47 -6.23 1.74
N SER A 236 -0.25 -5.00 1.27
CA SER A 236 -0.30 -3.78 2.09
C SER A 236 -1.63 -3.66 2.84
N ARG A 237 -2.76 -3.86 2.13
CA ARG A 237 -4.11 -3.84 2.71
C ARG A 237 -4.32 -4.96 3.74
N LYS A 238 -3.90 -6.19 3.42
CA LYS A 238 -3.98 -7.38 4.27
C LYS A 238 -3.24 -7.18 5.60
N LEU A 239 -2.02 -6.66 5.56
CA LEU A 239 -1.21 -6.37 6.76
C LEU A 239 -1.80 -5.23 7.62
N LYS A 240 -2.32 -4.16 6.99
CA LYS A 240 -2.98 -3.05 7.72
C LYS A 240 -4.27 -3.49 8.42
N GLU A 241 -5.08 -4.32 7.78
CA GLU A 241 -6.29 -4.90 8.39
C GLU A 241 -5.96 -5.94 9.48
N GLN A 242 -4.89 -6.72 9.33
CA GLN A 242 -4.39 -7.62 10.38
C GLN A 242 -3.99 -6.82 11.63
N PHE A 243 -3.10 -5.84 11.50
CA PHE A 243 -2.66 -4.99 12.62
C PHE A 243 -3.84 -4.31 13.34
N LYS A 244 -4.81 -3.80 12.56
CA LYS A 244 -6.04 -3.20 13.06
C LYS A 244 -6.90 -4.18 13.87
N TYR A 245 -7.04 -5.42 13.42
CA TYR A 245 -7.73 -6.47 14.16
C TYR A 245 -6.98 -6.86 15.45
N GLU A 246 -5.66 -7.02 15.37
CA GLU A 246 -4.79 -7.32 16.53
C GLU A 246 -4.86 -6.21 17.58
N LEU A 247 -4.79 -4.93 17.18
CA LEU A 247 -4.90 -3.77 18.06
C LEU A 247 -6.27 -3.69 18.76
N ALA A 248 -7.36 -3.94 18.02
CA ALA A 248 -8.71 -4.02 18.59
C ALA A 248 -8.88 -5.20 19.54
N MET A 249 -8.22 -6.34 19.26
CA MET A 249 -8.25 -7.54 20.10
C MET A 249 -7.34 -7.46 21.33
N TYR A 250 -6.22 -6.73 21.26
CA TYR A 250 -5.32 -6.43 22.38
C TYR A 250 -6.01 -5.50 23.38
N THR A 251 -6.55 -4.37 22.92
CA THR A 251 -7.28 -3.41 23.77
C THR A 251 -8.46 -4.04 24.51
N ALA A 252 -9.32 -4.80 23.81
CA ALA A 252 -10.44 -5.52 24.43
C ALA A 252 -10.00 -6.63 25.42
N SER A 253 -8.82 -7.23 25.21
CA SER A 253 -8.24 -8.20 26.14
C SER A 253 -7.65 -7.55 27.40
N ALA A 254 -6.98 -6.40 27.27
CA ALA A 254 -6.35 -5.69 28.38
C ALA A 254 -7.36 -5.28 29.47
N ASP A 255 -8.45 -4.60 29.09
CA ASP A 255 -9.51 -4.17 30.01
C ASP A 255 -10.34 -5.33 30.60
N SER A 256 -10.24 -6.55 30.01
CA SER A 256 -10.88 -7.76 30.53
C SER A 256 -10.16 -8.38 31.74
N THR A 257 -8.91 -8.01 32.02
CA THR A 257 -8.07 -8.67 33.05
C THR A 257 -8.59 -8.48 34.49
N ALA A 258 -9.46 -7.49 34.72
CA ALA A 258 -10.03 -7.18 36.03
C ALA A 258 -11.06 -8.21 36.56
N VAL A 259 -11.43 -9.26 35.79
CA VAL A 259 -12.44 -10.25 36.20
C VAL A 259 -11.98 -11.71 35.97
N SER A 260 -11.22 -12.20 36.94
CA SER A 260 -11.47 -13.50 37.59
C SER A 260 -11.40 -14.83 36.79
N HIS A 261 -10.71 -14.94 35.66
CA HIS A 261 -10.39 -16.26 35.06
C HIS A 261 -8.94 -16.37 34.54
N PRO A 262 -8.10 -17.28 35.10
CA PRO A 262 -6.68 -17.42 34.73
C PRO A 262 -6.43 -18.18 33.41
N THR A 263 -7.47 -18.60 32.69
CA THR A 263 -7.39 -19.38 31.45
C THR A 263 -7.48 -18.54 30.18
N ARG A 264 -7.79 -17.24 30.28
CA ARG A 264 -7.80 -16.34 29.13
C ARG A 264 -6.38 -15.78 28.94
N GLN A 265 -5.59 -16.43 28.08
CA GLN A 265 -4.23 -15.98 27.76
C GLN A 265 -4.23 -14.48 27.40
N ALA A 266 -3.37 -13.71 28.06
CA ALA A 266 -3.14 -12.32 27.70
C ALA A 266 -2.63 -12.28 26.26
N ARG A 267 -3.30 -11.50 25.40
CA ARG A 267 -2.86 -11.34 24.01
C ARG A 267 -1.60 -10.49 23.99
N SER A 268 -0.64 -10.87 23.15
CA SER A 268 0.55 -10.07 22.91
C SER A 268 0.18 -8.67 22.41
N ASN A 269 1.01 -7.69 22.72
CA ASN A 269 0.91 -6.35 22.15
C ASN A 269 1.41 -6.38 20.69
N PRO A 270 0.63 -5.91 19.69
CA PRO A 270 1.07 -5.82 18.29
C PRO A 270 1.98 -4.61 17.98
N THR A 271 2.44 -3.88 19.00
CA THR A 271 3.26 -2.67 18.89
C THR A 271 4.53 -2.75 19.75
N TYR A 272 5.60 -2.12 19.32
CA TYR A 272 6.88 -2.04 20.05
C TYR A 272 6.80 -1.20 21.35
N LEU A 273 5.71 -0.45 21.57
CA LEU A 273 5.54 0.48 22.71
C LEU A 273 5.34 -0.19 24.08
N GLY A 274 5.36 -1.53 24.18
CA GLY A 274 5.19 -2.25 25.45
C GLY A 274 3.91 -1.85 26.20
N ASP A 275 3.97 -1.68 27.51
CA ASP A 275 2.79 -1.31 28.32
C ASP A 275 2.30 0.13 28.07
N ASP A 276 3.16 1.03 27.59
CA ASP A 276 2.77 2.39 27.19
C ASP A 276 1.86 2.41 25.94
N ALA A 277 1.74 1.31 25.19
CA ALA A 277 0.82 1.21 24.06
C ALA A 277 -0.64 1.53 24.45
N LEU A 278 -1.13 0.97 25.55
CA LEU A 278 -2.49 1.25 26.05
C LEU A 278 -2.65 2.72 26.45
N ARG A 279 -1.64 3.29 27.10
CA ARG A 279 -1.60 4.70 27.52
C ARG A 279 -1.61 5.63 26.31
N MET A 280 -0.87 5.31 25.26
CA MET A 280 -0.86 6.07 24.00
C MET A 280 -2.17 5.95 23.24
N ILE A 281 -2.78 4.76 23.15
CA ILE A 281 -4.13 4.57 22.59
C ILE A 281 -5.15 5.44 23.35
N LYS A 282 -5.14 5.39 24.69
CA LYS A 282 -6.00 6.22 25.54
C LYS A 282 -5.74 7.72 25.29
N LEU A 283 -4.48 8.16 25.19
CA LEU A 283 -4.14 9.57 24.92
C LEU A 283 -4.62 10.04 23.53
N ILE A 284 -4.51 9.21 22.50
CA ILE A 284 -5.03 9.50 21.15
C ILE A 284 -6.56 9.62 21.18
N VAL A 285 -7.25 8.71 21.86
CA VAL A 285 -8.72 8.74 21.96
C VAL A 285 -9.21 9.89 22.86
N VAL A 286 -8.48 10.32 23.89
CA VAL A 286 -8.78 11.57 24.63
C VAL A 286 -8.57 12.79 23.72
N ARG A 287 -7.46 12.89 23.00
CA ARG A 287 -7.16 14.02 22.09
C ARG A 287 -8.13 14.14 20.89
N ARG A 288 -8.94 13.11 20.61
CA ARG A 288 -10.12 13.20 19.71
C ARG A 288 -11.15 14.22 20.21
N GLY A 289 -11.17 14.51 21.52
CA GLY A 289 -11.99 15.53 22.17
C GLY A 289 -13.49 15.32 22.02
N LYS A 290 -14.27 16.35 22.41
CA LYS A 290 -15.72 16.41 22.15
C LYS A 290 -16.06 16.60 20.66
N VAL A 291 -15.09 17.06 19.86
CA VAL A 291 -15.23 17.34 18.42
C VAL A 291 -14.11 16.62 17.68
N SER A 292 -14.43 15.45 17.12
CA SER A 292 -13.44 14.61 16.42
C SER A 292 -12.69 15.35 15.31
N TYR A 293 -11.44 14.95 15.02
CA TYR A 293 -10.67 15.52 13.91
C TYR A 293 -11.40 15.44 12.55
N GLN A 294 -12.21 14.40 12.33
CA GLN A 294 -13.08 14.28 11.14
C GLN A 294 -14.15 15.39 11.09
N SER A 295 -14.73 15.75 12.24
CA SER A 295 -15.66 16.87 12.36
C SER A 295 -14.96 18.21 12.13
N LEU A 296 -13.76 18.39 12.70
CA LEU A 296 -12.96 19.61 12.54
C LEU A 296 -12.51 19.81 11.09
N ALA A 297 -12.07 18.74 10.40
CA ALA A 297 -11.73 18.77 8.98
C ALA A 297 -12.93 19.11 8.09
N ARG A 298 -14.13 18.56 8.39
CA ARG A 298 -15.36 18.91 7.66
C ARG A 298 -15.72 20.39 7.80
N VAL A 299 -15.65 20.93 9.02
CA VAL A 299 -15.90 22.36 9.28
C VAL A 299 -14.86 23.23 8.57
N PHE A 300 -13.58 22.85 8.60
CA PHE A 300 -12.52 23.54 7.87
C PHE A 300 -12.79 23.58 6.37
N LEU A 301 -13.11 22.46 5.73
CA LEU A 301 -13.44 22.41 4.29
C LEU A 301 -14.66 23.27 3.96
N GLN A 302 -15.74 23.17 4.75
CA GLN A 302 -16.94 24.00 4.59
C GLN A 302 -16.68 25.50 4.75
N GLN A 303 -15.66 25.90 5.51
CA GLN A 303 -15.26 27.29 5.71
C GLN A 303 -14.21 27.79 4.69
N THR A 304 -13.67 26.92 3.84
CA THR A 304 -12.50 27.27 3.01
C THR A 304 -12.66 27.04 1.50
N ASN A 305 -13.60 26.22 1.03
CA ASN A 305 -13.74 25.89 -0.39
C ASN A 305 -13.83 27.11 -1.33
N ASP A 306 -14.49 28.21 -0.93
CA ASP A 306 -14.69 29.40 -1.77
C ASP A 306 -13.66 30.52 -1.53
N LEU A 307 -12.57 30.24 -0.81
CA LEU A 307 -11.56 31.25 -0.47
C LEU A 307 -10.47 31.40 -1.54
N PRO A 308 -9.95 32.63 -1.76
CA PRO A 308 -8.69 32.82 -2.47
C PRO A 308 -7.55 32.05 -1.79
N TYR A 309 -6.64 31.46 -2.57
CA TYR A 309 -5.60 30.56 -2.09
C TYR A 309 -4.69 31.21 -1.02
N LYS A 310 -4.39 32.50 -1.14
CA LYS A 310 -3.64 33.29 -0.15
C LYS A 310 -4.32 33.35 1.22
N THR A 311 -5.64 33.29 1.27
CA THR A 311 -6.44 33.21 2.50
C THR A 311 -6.53 31.76 2.98
N PHE A 312 -6.70 30.80 2.07
CA PHE A 312 -6.66 29.36 2.38
C PHE A 312 -5.37 28.97 3.10
N LYS A 313 -4.19 29.38 2.62
CA LYS A 313 -2.87 29.18 3.28
C LYS A 313 -2.89 29.57 4.76
N LYS A 314 -3.45 30.75 5.07
CA LYS A 314 -3.50 31.31 6.44
C LYS A 314 -4.49 30.55 7.32
N SER A 315 -5.64 30.16 6.77
CA SER A 315 -6.60 29.29 7.45
C SER A 315 -6.00 27.91 7.74
N LEU A 316 -5.29 27.32 6.76
CA LEU A 316 -4.63 26.01 6.86
C LEU A 316 -3.57 26.01 7.97
N LEU A 317 -2.67 27.01 7.99
CA LEU A 317 -1.69 27.16 9.06
C LEU A 317 -2.35 27.18 10.46
N ASN A 318 -3.41 27.96 10.63
CA ASN A 318 -4.14 28.04 11.90
C ASN A 318 -4.82 26.70 12.26
N TYR A 319 -5.40 25.99 11.28
CA TYR A 319 -6.02 24.68 11.45
C TYR A 319 -5.00 23.59 11.87
N LEU A 320 -3.83 23.54 11.24
CA LEU A 320 -2.77 22.58 11.58
C LEU A 320 -2.22 22.83 12.99
N VAL A 321 -1.98 24.09 13.36
CA VAL A 321 -1.43 24.50 14.67
C VAL A 321 -2.47 24.40 15.81
N HIS A 322 -3.77 24.44 15.52
CA HIS A 322 -4.82 24.32 16.53
C HIS A 322 -4.70 23.03 17.37
N SER A 323 -5.00 23.10 18.67
CA SER A 323 -4.92 21.95 19.61
C SER A 323 -3.53 21.33 19.81
N VAL A 324 -2.43 21.96 19.36
CA VAL A 324 -1.07 21.49 19.68
C VAL A 324 -0.66 21.98 21.08
N GLY A 325 -0.28 21.04 21.96
CA GLY A 325 -0.20 21.28 23.40
C GLY A 325 1.07 21.93 23.97
N GLN A 326 2.07 22.29 23.15
CA GLN A 326 3.32 22.91 23.63
C GLN A 326 3.55 24.29 22.97
N PRO A 327 3.47 25.41 23.71
CA PRO A 327 3.45 26.75 23.12
C PRO A 327 4.78 27.19 22.48
N GLY A 328 5.92 26.68 22.96
CA GLY A 328 7.25 27.00 22.39
C GLY A 328 7.45 26.35 21.02
N LEU A 329 7.32 25.02 20.95
CA LEU A 329 7.37 24.27 19.69
C LEU A 329 6.30 24.76 18.69
N VAL A 330 5.12 25.16 19.17
CA VAL A 330 4.07 25.80 18.37
C VAL A 330 4.53 27.10 17.70
N SER A 331 5.32 27.96 18.35
CA SER A 331 5.75 29.20 17.71
C SER A 331 6.77 28.93 16.59
N ILE A 332 7.71 28.01 16.81
CA ILE A 332 8.69 27.56 15.82
C ILE A 332 7.99 26.93 14.62
N LEU A 333 7.14 25.92 14.84
CA LEU A 333 6.41 25.22 13.78
C LEU A 333 5.45 26.15 13.03
N ARG A 334 4.84 27.13 13.72
CA ARG A 334 4.01 28.14 13.05
C ARG A 334 4.84 29.08 12.18
N GLN A 335 6.05 29.44 12.60
CA GLN A 335 6.94 30.32 11.82
C GLN A 335 7.52 29.59 10.59
N THR A 336 7.98 28.34 10.73
CA THR A 336 8.51 27.56 9.61
C THR A 336 7.43 27.22 8.59
N LEU A 337 6.27 26.73 9.03
CA LEU A 337 5.13 26.47 8.13
C LEU A 337 4.58 27.76 7.51
N ALA A 338 4.60 28.91 8.19
CA ALA A 338 4.20 30.18 7.57
C ALA A 338 5.13 30.54 6.40
N ALA A 339 6.45 30.52 6.62
CA ALA A 339 7.42 30.86 5.59
C ALA A 339 7.33 29.93 4.36
N HIS A 340 7.21 28.61 4.59
CA HIS A 340 7.03 27.62 3.52
C HIS A 340 5.67 27.79 2.81
N LEU A 341 4.58 28.07 3.55
CA LEU A 341 3.27 28.28 2.93
C LEU A 341 3.18 29.55 2.10
N GLU A 342 3.88 30.62 2.45
CA GLU A 342 3.81 31.86 1.68
C GLU A 342 4.36 31.68 0.26
N THR A 343 5.48 30.97 0.08
CA THR A 343 6.14 30.73 -1.22
C THR A 343 5.50 29.65 -2.11
N LEU A 344 4.69 28.72 -1.55
CA LEU A 344 4.05 27.68 -2.36
C LEU A 344 3.07 28.27 -3.41
N TYR A 345 3.27 27.95 -4.69
CA TYR A 345 2.39 28.27 -5.83
C TYR A 345 1.88 29.74 -5.84
N GLU A 346 2.80 30.72 -5.75
CA GLU A 346 2.42 32.14 -5.62
C GLU A 346 1.53 32.67 -6.75
N SER A 347 1.69 32.17 -7.98
CA SER A 347 0.87 32.48 -9.16
C SER A 347 -0.61 32.05 -9.04
N TYR A 348 -0.94 31.28 -8.00
CA TYR A 348 -2.30 30.84 -7.68
C TYR A 348 -2.91 31.61 -6.49
N ASN A 349 -2.16 32.51 -5.83
CA ASN A 349 -2.58 33.22 -4.60
C ASN A 349 -3.98 33.86 -4.66
N ASP A 350 -4.36 34.44 -5.80
CA ASP A 350 -5.64 35.15 -5.98
C ASP A 350 -6.73 34.28 -6.65
N LYS A 351 -6.41 33.04 -7.05
CA LYS A 351 -7.39 32.06 -7.54
C LYS A 351 -8.14 31.43 -6.35
N ILE A 352 -9.37 31.00 -6.58
CA ILE A 352 -10.13 30.21 -5.60
C ILE A 352 -9.47 28.84 -5.42
N ILE A 353 -9.45 28.30 -4.20
CA ILE A 353 -8.93 26.98 -3.92
C ILE A 353 -9.80 25.87 -4.54
N ASP A 354 -9.19 24.98 -5.31
CA ASP A 354 -9.83 23.76 -5.82
C ASP A 354 -9.24 22.49 -5.14
N GLU A 355 -9.77 21.32 -5.49
CA GLU A 355 -9.32 20.04 -4.94
C GLU A 355 -7.89 19.68 -5.37
N ALA A 356 -7.47 20.03 -6.60
CA ALA A 356 -6.14 19.71 -7.10
C ALA A 356 -5.06 20.58 -6.43
N LEU A 357 -5.30 21.89 -6.30
CA LEU A 357 -4.42 22.80 -5.57
C LEU A 357 -4.41 22.49 -4.07
N ARG A 358 -5.53 22.04 -3.48
CA ARG A 358 -5.58 21.51 -2.10
C ARG A 358 -4.70 20.26 -1.95
N LEU A 359 -4.83 19.29 -2.86
CA LEU A 359 -4.03 18.06 -2.89
C LEU A 359 -2.53 18.36 -3.01
N ARG A 360 -2.14 19.18 -4.01
CA ARG A 360 -0.75 19.63 -4.21
C ARG A 360 -0.19 20.34 -2.98
N THR A 361 -0.95 21.25 -2.37
CA THR A 361 -0.55 21.96 -1.14
C THR A 361 -0.35 20.99 0.03
N CYS A 362 -1.27 20.04 0.24
CA CYS A 362 -1.16 19.06 1.31
C CYS A 362 0.05 18.14 1.10
N ASN A 363 0.32 17.70 -0.14
CA ASN A 363 1.48 16.86 -0.45
C ASN A 363 2.81 17.60 -0.20
N ARG A 364 2.93 18.87 -0.60
CA ARG A 364 4.15 19.67 -0.33
C ARG A 364 4.37 19.91 1.18
N ILE A 365 3.31 20.15 1.95
CA ILE A 365 3.41 20.23 3.43
C ILE A 365 3.83 18.87 4.02
N ILE A 366 3.34 17.75 3.48
CA ILE A 366 3.77 16.41 3.92
C ILE A 366 5.26 16.22 3.63
N GLU A 367 5.74 16.50 2.41
CA GLU A 367 7.18 16.46 2.08
C GLU A 367 8.02 17.29 3.05
N PHE A 368 7.62 18.54 3.32
CA PHE A 368 8.28 19.42 4.30
C PHE A 368 8.25 18.89 5.75
N LEU A 369 7.24 18.10 6.12
CA LEU A 369 7.09 17.47 7.44
C LEU A 369 7.72 16.06 7.54
N THR A 370 8.21 15.48 6.45
CA THR A 370 8.78 14.11 6.45
C THR A 370 10.12 14.03 5.70
N THR A 371 10.13 14.19 4.38
CA THR A 371 11.26 13.94 3.48
C THR A 371 11.22 14.95 2.33
N GLU A 372 11.78 16.14 2.57
CA GLU A 372 11.69 17.28 1.65
C GLU A 372 12.43 17.00 0.33
N ASN A 373 13.61 16.38 0.42
CA ASN A 373 14.40 15.92 -0.73
C ASN A 373 14.00 14.51 -1.21
N ARG A 374 13.01 13.86 -0.57
CA ARG A 374 12.61 12.44 -0.75
C ARG A 374 13.67 11.38 -0.39
N GLU A 375 14.95 11.74 -0.36
CA GLU A 375 16.07 10.90 0.07
C GLU A 375 16.32 11.01 1.57
N GLU A 376 16.46 12.24 2.09
CA GLU A 376 16.77 12.53 3.49
C GLU A 376 15.55 13.01 4.29
N PRO A 377 15.48 12.70 5.61
CA PRO A 377 14.50 13.27 6.54
C PRO A 377 14.59 14.80 6.61
N SER A 378 13.46 15.50 6.65
CA SER A 378 13.46 16.96 6.71
C SER A 378 13.99 17.48 8.05
N ASN A 379 14.60 18.67 8.04
CA ASN A 379 15.06 19.34 9.27
C ASN A 379 13.93 19.52 10.30
N LEU A 380 12.69 19.70 9.84
CA LEU A 380 11.51 19.83 10.70
C LEU A 380 11.04 18.47 11.25
N PHE A 381 11.15 17.38 10.48
CA PHE A 381 10.92 16.01 10.96
C PHE A 381 11.85 15.68 12.13
N ALA A 382 13.17 15.88 11.94
CA ALA A 382 14.18 15.63 12.95
C ALA A 382 13.93 16.46 14.23
N LEU A 383 13.69 17.77 14.09
CA LEU A 383 13.43 18.68 15.21
C LEU A 383 12.18 18.31 16.03
N LEU A 384 11.08 17.92 15.38
CA LEU A 384 9.84 17.57 16.08
C LEU A 384 9.95 16.28 16.91
N LEU A 385 10.87 15.40 16.52
CA LEU A 385 11.13 14.13 17.19
C LEU A 385 12.25 14.24 18.23
N SER A 386 13.29 15.06 18.03
CA SER A 386 14.30 15.35 19.06
C SER A 386 13.71 16.04 20.29
N GLU A 387 12.72 16.92 20.10
CA GLU A 387 11.95 17.55 21.19
C GLU A 387 10.92 16.59 21.83
N GLY A 388 10.91 15.31 21.46
CA GLY A 388 10.08 14.28 22.08
C GLY A 388 8.58 14.42 21.80
N THR A 389 8.18 14.96 20.63
CA THR A 389 6.76 15.21 20.31
C THR A 389 6.17 14.42 19.11
N PRO A 390 6.45 13.12 18.92
CA PRO A 390 5.94 12.34 17.78
C PRO A 390 4.43 12.45 17.58
N LEU A 391 3.63 12.41 18.67
CA LEU A 391 2.18 12.54 18.59
C LEU A 391 1.71 13.92 18.07
N THR A 392 2.51 14.98 18.22
CA THR A 392 2.21 16.30 17.61
C THR A 392 2.33 16.23 16.10
N LEU A 393 3.46 15.72 15.59
CA LEU A 393 3.68 15.54 14.16
C LEU A 393 2.62 14.62 13.54
N VAL A 394 2.36 13.46 14.16
CA VAL A 394 1.34 12.51 13.69
C VAL A 394 -0.06 13.13 13.65
N VAL A 395 -0.45 13.99 14.62
CA VAL A 395 -1.74 14.70 14.57
C VAL A 395 -1.79 15.74 13.44
N ILE A 396 -0.69 16.40 13.12
CA ILE A 396 -0.61 17.34 11.97
C ILE A 396 -0.73 16.58 10.64
N LEU A 397 -0.04 15.45 10.50
CA LEU A 397 -0.14 14.57 9.32
C LEU A 397 -1.55 13.98 9.16
N LEU A 398 -2.19 13.58 10.27
CA LEU A 398 -3.59 13.14 10.29
C LEU A 398 -4.54 14.24 9.79
N LYS A 399 -4.37 15.48 10.25
CA LYS A 399 -5.20 16.62 9.80
C LYS A 399 -5.10 16.83 8.29
N LEU A 400 -3.90 16.72 7.71
CA LEU A 400 -3.68 16.87 6.26
C LEU A 400 -4.45 15.83 5.46
N ILE A 401 -4.40 14.54 5.84
CA ILE A 401 -5.15 13.49 5.12
C ILE A 401 -6.67 13.55 5.34
N LEU A 402 -7.13 14.20 6.42
CA LEU A 402 -8.56 14.40 6.68
C LEU A 402 -9.16 15.56 5.86
N ILE A 403 -8.34 16.52 5.40
CA ILE A 403 -8.77 17.57 4.46
C ILE A 403 -8.44 17.24 3.00
N SER A 404 -7.51 16.31 2.76
CA SER A 404 -7.11 15.82 1.44
C SER A 404 -6.91 14.30 1.48
N ARG A 405 -7.97 13.53 1.24
CA ARG A 405 -7.94 12.06 1.32
C ARG A 405 -6.88 11.44 0.40
N TYR A 406 -6.76 11.96 -0.82
CA TYR A 406 -5.81 11.50 -1.82
C TYR A 406 -4.34 11.73 -1.39
N SER A 407 -4.07 12.68 -0.48
CA SER A 407 -2.75 12.84 0.15
C SER A 407 -2.36 11.68 1.08
N LYS A 408 -3.28 10.78 1.45
CA LYS A 408 -2.97 9.61 2.28
C LYS A 408 -1.96 8.68 1.60
N THR A 409 -2.16 8.35 0.33
CA THR A 409 -1.25 7.45 -0.40
C THR A 409 0.14 8.08 -0.57
N HIS A 410 0.19 9.39 -0.81
CA HIS A 410 1.44 10.14 -0.83
C HIS A 410 2.14 10.12 0.55
N LEU A 411 1.41 10.37 1.64
CA LEU A 411 1.94 10.25 3.01
C LEU A 411 2.49 8.85 3.30
N GLU A 412 1.75 7.80 2.94
CA GLU A 412 2.22 6.42 3.15
C GLU A 412 3.47 6.10 2.30
N THR A 413 3.67 6.78 1.16
CA THR A 413 4.92 6.72 0.37
C THR A 413 6.06 7.41 1.12
N ARG A 414 5.86 8.64 1.61
CA ARG A 414 6.90 9.37 2.36
C ARG A 414 7.32 8.69 3.67
N ILE A 415 6.40 7.94 4.29
CA ILE A 415 6.68 7.07 5.43
C ILE A 415 7.54 5.86 5.01
N ALA A 416 7.34 5.31 3.81
CA ALA A 416 8.19 4.26 3.27
C ALA A 416 9.63 4.75 3.05
N ASP A 417 9.82 5.95 2.48
CA ASP A 417 11.14 6.58 2.30
C ASP A 417 11.86 6.72 3.65
N LEU A 418 11.17 7.19 4.70
CA LEU A 418 11.71 7.29 6.05
C LEU A 418 12.13 5.93 6.63
N ILE A 419 11.30 4.89 6.48
CA ILE A 419 11.65 3.54 6.96
C ILE A 419 12.88 3.02 6.21
N GLN A 420 12.95 3.23 4.89
CA GLN A 420 14.10 2.81 4.08
C GLN A 420 15.38 3.56 4.50
N TYR A 421 15.33 4.88 4.65
CA TYR A 421 16.45 5.68 5.16
C TYR A 421 16.96 5.19 6.53
N TYR A 422 16.05 4.95 7.49
CA TYR A 422 16.47 4.53 8.83
C TYR A 422 16.89 3.05 8.91
N SER A 423 16.44 2.19 7.99
CA SER A 423 16.85 0.78 7.94
C SER A 423 18.35 0.54 7.67
N THR A 424 19.10 1.57 7.24
CA THR A 424 20.58 1.50 7.12
C THR A 424 21.32 1.70 8.44
N TYR A 425 20.60 1.96 9.54
CA TYR A 425 21.12 2.21 10.88
C TYR A 425 20.67 1.09 11.85
N PRO A 426 21.43 0.79 12.93
CA PRO A 426 21.06 -0.24 13.90
C PRO A 426 19.79 0.17 14.67
N GLU A 427 19.00 -0.83 15.10
CA GLU A 427 17.72 -0.60 15.83
C GLU A 427 17.91 0.30 17.07
N GLU A 428 19.07 0.18 17.75
CA GLU A 428 19.46 0.98 18.92
C GLU A 428 19.53 2.50 18.64
N ASP A 429 19.92 2.92 17.44
CA ASP A 429 19.95 4.34 17.03
C ASP A 429 18.57 4.83 16.51
N CYS A 430 17.63 3.91 16.25
CA CYS A 430 16.35 4.15 15.60
C CYS A 430 15.14 4.24 16.53
N ASP A 431 15.30 3.99 17.83
CA ASP A 431 14.23 3.93 18.86
C ASP A 431 13.19 5.06 18.75
N TRP A 432 13.65 6.29 18.51
CA TRP A 432 12.81 7.49 18.38
C TRP A 432 11.97 7.52 17.09
N VAL A 433 12.50 6.98 15.99
CA VAL A 433 11.78 6.79 14.72
C VAL A 433 10.78 5.65 14.88
N ILE A 434 11.18 4.54 15.51
CA ILE A 434 10.31 3.38 15.78
C ILE A 434 9.12 3.81 16.64
N ASN A 435 9.35 4.61 17.69
CA ASN A 435 8.30 5.22 18.50
C ASN A 435 7.36 6.12 17.67
N PHE A 436 7.91 6.99 16.82
CA PHE A 436 7.10 7.78 15.88
C PHE A 436 6.24 6.92 14.96
N LEU A 437 6.81 5.87 14.37
CA LEU A 437 6.13 4.96 13.43
C LEU A 437 5.03 4.14 14.12
N GLU A 438 5.21 3.72 15.38
CA GLU A 438 4.14 3.08 16.15
C GLU A 438 3.00 4.06 16.48
N ILE A 439 3.33 5.26 16.95
CA ILE A 439 2.33 6.30 17.22
C ILE A 439 1.58 6.67 15.92
N PHE A 440 2.28 6.70 14.79
CA PHE A 440 1.69 6.87 13.46
C PHE A 440 0.73 5.73 13.12
N ARG A 441 1.17 4.46 13.18
CA ARG A 441 0.33 3.26 12.94
C ARG A 441 -0.93 3.27 13.80
N ILE A 442 -0.78 3.47 15.10
CA ILE A 442 -1.88 3.48 16.06
C ILE A 442 -2.86 4.62 15.74
N THR A 443 -2.37 5.84 15.52
CA THR A 443 -3.23 7.01 15.23
C THR A 443 -3.98 6.85 13.92
N MET A 444 -3.30 6.42 12.84
CA MET A 444 -3.94 6.17 11.55
C MET A 444 -4.94 5.01 11.59
N THR A 445 -4.71 4.01 12.45
CA THR A 445 -5.65 2.89 12.68
C THR A 445 -6.88 3.32 13.49
N ILE A 446 -6.71 4.14 14.53
CA ILE A 446 -7.80 4.67 15.37
C ILE A 446 -8.70 5.64 14.60
N HIS A 447 -8.15 6.38 13.63
CA HIS A 447 -8.91 7.34 12.83
C HIS A 447 -9.34 6.83 11.44
N ALA A 448 -8.94 5.61 11.06
CA ALA A 448 -9.49 4.92 9.89
C ALA A 448 -11.01 4.71 10.05
N GLU A 449 -11.78 4.89 8.97
CA GLU A 449 -13.23 5.17 9.07
C GLU A 449 -14.12 3.99 9.54
N ASN A 450 -13.51 2.82 9.83
CA ASN A 450 -14.21 1.54 9.98
C ASN A 450 -14.17 0.93 11.41
N VAL A 451 -13.39 1.45 12.36
CA VAL A 451 -13.44 1.05 13.79
C VAL A 451 -13.49 2.29 14.66
N GLU A 452 -14.52 2.40 15.50
CA GLU A 452 -14.53 3.41 16.56
C GLU A 452 -13.81 2.89 17.80
N TYR A 453 -12.84 3.65 18.28
CA TYR A 453 -12.29 3.52 19.63
C TYR A 453 -12.91 4.62 20.50
N ASN A 454 -13.62 4.21 21.55
CA ASN A 454 -14.33 5.09 22.48
C ASN A 454 -13.86 4.78 23.92
N LEU A 455 -13.72 5.80 24.76
CA LEU A 455 -13.34 5.63 26.17
C LEU A 455 -14.56 5.69 27.07
N VAL A 456 -14.61 4.79 28.06
CA VAL A 456 -15.65 4.76 29.10
C VAL A 456 -14.97 4.80 30.46
N SER A 457 -15.26 5.84 31.25
CA SER A 457 -14.87 5.88 32.66
C SER A 457 -15.74 4.90 33.46
N VAL A 458 -15.12 4.12 34.33
CA VAL A 458 -15.82 3.20 35.25
C VAL A 458 -16.44 3.95 36.43
N LEU A 459 -16.03 5.20 36.67
CA LEU A 459 -16.59 6.11 37.65
C LEU A 459 -17.25 7.30 36.94
N LEU A 460 -18.49 7.61 37.34
CA LEU A 460 -19.20 8.82 36.93
C LEU A 460 -18.42 10.07 37.43
N ASP A 461 -18.55 11.17 36.68
CA ASP A 461 -17.98 12.50 37.00
C ASP A 461 -16.45 12.64 37.04
N VAL A 462 -15.71 11.95 36.15
CA VAL A 462 -14.35 12.38 35.76
C VAL A 462 -14.43 13.32 34.55
N GLN A 463 -14.31 14.63 34.77
CA GLN A 463 -14.01 15.58 33.70
C GLN A 463 -12.52 15.48 33.36
N ILE A 464 -12.19 14.73 32.30
CA ILE A 464 -10.83 14.63 31.78
C ILE A 464 -10.49 15.95 31.08
N ASP A 465 -9.82 16.85 31.79
CA ASP A 465 -9.29 18.10 31.25
C ASP A 465 -7.96 17.86 30.51
N ASP A 466 -7.79 18.50 29.36
CA ASP A 466 -6.82 18.06 28.36
C ASP A 466 -5.37 18.14 28.88
N ALA A 467 -4.67 17.00 28.75
CA ALA A 467 -3.23 16.80 29.02
C ALA A 467 -2.70 16.94 30.46
N LYS A 468 -3.51 17.22 31.49
CA LYS A 468 -2.98 17.37 32.88
C LYS A 468 -3.03 16.12 33.77
N ASN A 469 -4.10 15.33 33.72
CA ASN A 469 -4.26 14.17 34.62
C ASN A 469 -3.96 12.85 33.90
N LEU A 470 -2.68 12.55 33.65
CA LEU A 470 -2.26 11.24 33.14
C LEU A 470 -2.77 10.07 34.00
N SER A 471 -2.82 10.27 35.33
CA SER A 471 -3.30 9.32 36.35
C SER A 471 -4.81 9.02 36.31
N ASP A 472 -5.59 9.72 35.48
CA ASP A 472 -7.03 9.45 35.28
C ASP A 472 -7.30 8.59 34.04
N LEU A 473 -6.39 8.50 33.08
CA LEU A 473 -6.56 7.62 31.91
C LEU A 473 -6.50 6.14 32.33
N ASP A 474 -5.79 5.80 33.40
CA ASP A 474 -5.73 4.43 33.94
C ASP A 474 -7.10 3.92 34.42
N LYS A 475 -8.00 4.84 34.81
CA LYS A 475 -9.38 4.57 35.26
C LYS A 475 -10.37 4.39 34.10
N CYS A 476 -9.96 4.71 32.87
CA CYS A 476 -10.76 4.64 31.66
C CYS A 476 -10.53 3.32 30.91
N ARG A 477 -11.60 2.68 30.45
CA ARG A 477 -11.57 1.48 29.59
C ARG A 477 -11.76 1.84 28.12
N ILE A 478 -11.10 1.10 27.24
CA ILE A 478 -11.17 1.23 25.78
C ILE A 478 -12.23 0.28 25.24
N PHE A 479 -13.22 0.81 24.53
CA PHE A 479 -14.20 0.04 23.78
C PHE A 479 -13.95 0.23 22.28
N SER A 480 -13.68 -0.86 21.57
CA SER A 480 -13.53 -0.92 20.12
C SER A 480 -14.81 -1.47 19.48
N GLN A 481 -15.37 -0.75 18.51
CA GLN A 481 -16.57 -1.17 17.77
C GLN A 481 -16.36 -1.06 16.26
N LEU A 482 -16.56 -2.17 15.54
CA LEU A 482 -16.55 -2.18 14.07
C LEU A 482 -17.78 -1.43 13.55
N ARG A 483 -17.56 -0.45 12.66
CA ARG A 483 -18.65 0.22 11.94
C ARG A 483 -19.10 -0.65 10.77
N HIS A 484 -20.39 -0.94 10.68
CA HIS A 484 -20.96 -1.50 9.45
C HIS A 484 -20.94 -0.45 8.34
N ARG A 485 -20.35 -0.79 7.20
CA ARG A 485 -20.32 0.03 5.98
C ARG A 485 -20.34 -0.88 4.76
N THR A 486 -21.03 -0.44 3.71
CA THR A 486 -21.13 -1.16 2.44
C THR A 486 -19.90 -0.95 1.57
N ALA A 487 -19.38 -2.02 0.95
CA ALA A 487 -18.06 -2.11 0.30
C ALA A 487 -17.88 -1.31 -1.02
N VAL A 488 -18.69 -0.28 -1.27
CA VAL A 488 -18.76 0.44 -2.55
C VAL A 488 -17.71 1.58 -2.65
N GLY A 489 -17.19 2.09 -1.52
CA GLY A 489 -16.28 3.23 -1.52
C GLY A 489 -14.87 2.93 -2.04
N ASP A 490 -14.29 1.82 -1.60
CA ASP A 490 -12.85 1.54 -1.69
C ASP A 490 -12.34 1.25 -3.12
N MET A 491 -13.24 1.01 -4.09
CA MET A 491 -12.88 0.82 -5.50
C MET A 491 -12.79 2.15 -6.26
N ALA A 492 -13.79 3.01 -6.12
CA ALA A 492 -13.85 4.30 -6.84
C ALA A 492 -12.74 5.27 -6.44
N GLU A 493 -12.25 5.20 -5.19
CA GLU A 493 -11.18 6.07 -4.70
C GLU A 493 -9.85 5.88 -5.48
N ALA A 494 -9.62 4.70 -6.08
CA ALA A 494 -8.41 4.44 -6.87
C ALA A 494 -8.45 5.08 -8.28
N GLU A 495 -9.56 4.95 -9.00
CA GLU A 495 -9.73 5.52 -10.35
C GLU A 495 -9.73 7.06 -10.31
N ILE A 496 -10.31 7.64 -9.24
CA ILE A 496 -10.31 9.10 -9.02
C ILE A 496 -8.90 9.60 -8.65
N VAL A 497 -8.10 8.82 -7.90
CA VAL A 497 -6.68 9.15 -7.65
C VAL A 497 -5.88 9.14 -8.95
N GLU A 498 -6.07 8.16 -9.83
CA GLU A 498 -5.34 8.07 -11.10
C GLU A 498 -5.66 9.30 -11.98
N HIS A 499 -6.94 9.64 -12.17
CA HIS A 499 -7.37 10.83 -12.91
C HIS A 499 -6.89 12.17 -12.28
N LEU A 500 -6.87 12.29 -10.95
CA LEU A 500 -6.38 13.50 -10.27
C LEU A 500 -4.85 13.64 -10.31
N LEU A 501 -4.11 12.53 -10.42
CA LEU A 501 -2.65 12.54 -10.61
C LEU A 501 -2.29 12.89 -12.05
N GLU A 502 -3.01 12.40 -13.06
CA GLU A 502 -2.87 12.81 -14.46
C GLU A 502 -3.09 14.33 -14.61
N LEU A 503 -4.19 14.85 -14.04
CA LEU A 503 -4.47 16.30 -13.95
C LEU A 503 -3.47 17.09 -13.08
N SER A 504 -2.52 16.43 -12.41
CA SER A 504 -1.40 17.09 -11.74
C SER A 504 -0.17 17.19 -12.65
N ALA A 505 0.17 16.10 -13.36
CA ALA A 505 1.32 16.01 -14.24
C ALA A 505 1.27 16.97 -15.44
N ASP A 506 0.11 17.10 -16.09
CA ASP A 506 -0.10 17.98 -17.27
C ASP A 506 0.21 19.47 -17.02
N SER A 507 0.35 19.89 -15.76
CA SER A 507 0.72 21.26 -15.39
C SER A 507 2.17 21.45 -14.93
N GLU A 508 2.87 20.39 -14.49
CA GLU A 508 4.31 20.51 -14.14
C GLU A 508 5.19 20.70 -15.38
N ILE A 509 4.67 20.39 -16.58
CA ILE A 509 5.31 20.64 -17.89
C ILE A 509 5.28 22.14 -18.29
N ILE A 510 4.41 22.95 -17.67
CA ILE A 510 4.24 24.37 -18.02
C ILE A 510 5.13 25.29 -17.17
N ASP A 511 5.36 24.94 -15.91
CA ASP A 511 6.17 25.74 -14.97
C ASP A 511 7.69 25.39 -15.01
N SER A 512 8.17 24.62 -16.01
CA SER A 512 9.59 24.26 -16.19
C SER A 512 10.39 25.16 -17.14
N ASP A 513 9.74 26.07 -17.88
CA ASP A 513 10.37 27.11 -18.70
C ASP A 513 10.00 28.50 -18.13
N GLY A 514 10.70 28.94 -17.07
CA GLY A 514 10.46 30.21 -16.36
C GLY A 514 11.67 30.77 -15.63
#